data_AF-A0A7S3VTI2-F1
#
_entry.id   AF-A0A7S3VTI2-F1
#
_cell.length_a   1.000
_cell.length_b   1.000
_cell.length_c   1.000
_cell.angle_alpha   90.00
_cell.angle_beta   90.00
_cell.angle_gamma   90.00
#
_symmetry.space_group_name_H-M   'P 1'
#
loop_
_entity.id
_entity.type
_entity.pdbx_description
1 polymer ?
#
loop_
_entity_poly.entity_id
_entity_poly.type
_entity_poly.pdbx_seq_one_letter_code
_entity_poly.pdbx_strand_id
1 'polypeptide(L)'
;AQQDAEVSVGGVGSAEGGSLDDGAILWAARGVAAVMGAVRRHAMHLPQAQALLSVASLEEMLQDLMPFLAHEMGTMRASVLRVLCCYDQPALLAAPSNDEAATPASGGSTGGAAGKASRVEVLELLRAIACDPCTLEAGRRWSVALIRQGNHVEYGRLPPFMVPVLAHGLIGVLRVRFSPLWPAAVQALAACLQFQTKVCWPIVRDVLTATQLEFISGGSRNQQQQQPPSRGGADSYKSRGAGRGR
;
A
#
# COMPACT_ATOMS: atom_id res chain seq x y z
N ALA A 1 23.46 -45.47 -23.49
CA ALA A 1 24.12 -44.15 -23.55
C ALA A 1 23.29 -43.19 -22.70
N GLN A 2 23.38 -43.14 -21.37
CA GLN A 2 24.50 -43.24 -20.44
C GLN A 2 25.56 -42.18 -20.70
N GLN A 3 25.34 -41.02 -20.09
CA GLN A 3 26.35 -40.01 -19.77
C GLN A 3 26.05 -39.52 -18.36
N ASP A 4 26.87 -40.01 -17.44
CA ASP A 4 27.05 -39.52 -16.08
C ASP A 4 27.73 -38.14 -16.13
N ALA A 5 27.19 -37.18 -15.37
CA ALA A 5 27.84 -35.92 -15.11
C ALA A 5 27.92 -35.72 -13.59
N GLU A 6 29.05 -36.15 -13.03
CA GLU A 6 29.55 -35.71 -11.74
C GLU A 6 29.74 -34.19 -11.77
N VAL A 7 29.04 -33.47 -10.89
CA VAL A 7 29.39 -32.08 -10.57
C VAL A 7 29.74 -32.00 -9.08
N SER A 8 31.05 -31.80 -8.91
CA SER A 8 31.82 -31.48 -7.72
C SER A 8 31.09 -30.60 -6.70
N VAL A 9 30.97 -31.14 -5.47
CA VAL A 9 30.59 -30.40 -4.26
C VAL A 9 31.83 -29.65 -3.75
N GLY A 10 31.97 -28.39 -4.19
CA GLY A 10 33.04 -27.49 -3.77
C GLY A 10 32.59 -26.53 -2.66
N GLY A 11 33.33 -26.53 -1.55
CA GLY A 11 33.58 -25.31 -0.77
C GLY A 11 32.63 -25.01 0.39
N VAL A 12 32.94 -25.56 1.56
CA VAL A 12 32.47 -25.03 2.85
C VAL A 12 33.24 -23.73 3.12
N GLY A 13 32.67 -22.60 2.76
CA GLY A 13 33.17 -21.27 3.13
C GLY A 13 32.91 -21.03 4.62
N SER A 14 33.97 -20.90 5.41
CA SER A 14 33.90 -20.41 6.78
C SER A 14 33.33 -18.99 6.79
N ALA A 15 32.16 -18.83 7.41
CA ALA A 15 31.58 -17.52 7.65
C ALA A 15 32.46 -16.76 8.65
N GLU A 16 33.19 -15.77 8.15
CA GLU A 16 33.75 -14.71 8.98
C GLU A 16 32.61 -14.04 9.76
N GLY A 17 32.66 -14.19 11.08
CA GLY A 17 31.77 -13.50 12.01
C GLY A 17 32.03 -12.00 11.95
N GLY A 18 31.33 -11.32 11.06
CA GLY A 18 31.23 -9.86 11.06
C GLY A 18 30.67 -9.42 12.40
N SER A 19 31.52 -8.76 13.19
CA SER A 19 31.19 -8.02 14.41
C SER A 19 30.13 -6.97 14.09
N LEU A 20 28.86 -7.40 14.12
CA LEU A 20 27.68 -6.57 13.94
C LEU A 20 27.61 -5.55 15.09
N ASP A 21 28.07 -4.34 14.80
CA ASP A 21 27.68 -3.04 15.36
C ASP A 21 26.93 -3.07 16.70
N ASP A 22 27.66 -3.31 17.80
CA ASP A 22 27.15 -3.13 19.18
C ASP A 22 26.54 -1.72 19.40
N GLY A 23 27.01 -0.73 18.63
CA GLY A 23 26.46 0.62 18.61
C GLY A 23 25.01 0.68 18.12
N ALA A 24 24.63 -0.09 17.09
CA ALA A 24 23.28 -0.08 16.53
C ALA A 24 22.26 -0.67 17.52
N ILE A 25 22.67 -1.70 18.26
CA ILE A 25 21.85 -2.34 19.29
C ILE A 25 21.56 -1.36 20.45
N LEU A 26 22.57 -0.58 20.87
CA LEU A 26 22.42 0.38 21.95
C LEU A 26 21.46 1.54 21.61
N TRP A 27 21.52 2.04 20.37
CA TRP A 27 20.60 3.10 19.90
C TRP A 27 19.16 2.60 19.77
N ALA A 28 18.95 1.38 19.26
CA ALA A 28 17.65 0.75 19.20
C ALA A 28 17.04 0.57 20.60
N ALA A 29 17.84 0.09 21.57
CA ALA A 29 17.39 -0.11 22.94
C ALA A 29 16.97 1.20 23.64
N ARG A 30 17.71 2.30 23.45
CA ARG A 30 17.35 3.62 24.00
C ARG A 30 16.08 4.19 23.37
N GLY A 31 15.90 3.99 22.05
CA GLY A 31 14.68 4.36 21.36
C GLY A 31 13.46 3.63 21.93
N VAL A 32 13.55 2.31 22.10
CA VAL A 32 12.47 1.50 22.69
C VAL A 32 12.14 1.93 24.12
N ALA A 33 13.15 2.19 24.97
CA ALA A 33 12.93 2.65 26.33
C ALA A 33 12.24 4.03 26.39
N ALA A 34 12.61 4.97 25.51
CA ALA A 34 11.98 6.28 25.42
C ALA A 34 10.52 6.18 24.95
N VAL A 35 10.25 5.36 23.94
CA VAL A 35 8.89 5.10 23.45
C VAL A 35 8.05 4.43 24.53
N MET A 36 8.56 3.38 25.19
CA MET A 36 7.86 2.70 26.29
C MET A 36 7.59 3.63 27.48
N GLY A 37 8.52 4.55 27.79
CA GLY A 37 8.32 5.58 28.81
C GLY A 37 7.27 6.62 28.43
N ALA A 38 7.15 6.98 27.14
CA ALA A 38 6.08 7.82 26.64
C ALA A 38 4.73 7.09 26.66
N VAL A 39 4.68 5.85 26.16
CA VAL A 39 3.48 5.00 26.17
C VAL A 39 2.97 4.78 27.59
N ARG A 40 3.85 4.53 28.57
CA ARG A 40 3.46 4.36 29.97
C ARG A 40 2.88 5.66 30.56
N ARG A 41 3.44 6.83 30.22
CA ARG A 41 2.92 8.13 30.65
C ARG A 41 1.57 8.47 30.03
N HIS A 42 1.33 8.03 28.80
CA HIS A 42 0.08 8.25 28.08
C HIS A 42 -0.87 7.04 28.11
N ALA A 43 -0.58 6.02 28.91
CA ALA A 43 -1.37 4.79 28.97
C ALA A 43 -2.84 5.07 29.37
N MET A 44 -3.07 6.10 30.18
CA MET A 44 -4.42 6.56 30.56
C MET A 44 -5.22 7.11 29.37
N HIS A 45 -4.56 7.65 28.34
CA HIS A 45 -5.21 8.15 27.12
C HIS A 45 -5.35 7.09 26.03
N LEU A 46 -4.73 5.92 26.20
CA LEU A 46 -4.69 4.88 25.19
C LEU A 46 -6.11 4.36 24.82
N PRO A 47 -7.06 4.16 25.76
CA PRO A 47 -8.43 3.77 25.40
C PRO A 47 -9.16 4.86 24.59
N GLN A 48 -8.94 6.14 24.92
CA GLN A 48 -9.53 7.26 24.18
C GLN A 48 -8.94 7.33 22.76
N ALA A 49 -7.62 7.17 22.63
CA ALA A 49 -6.97 7.13 21.33
C ALA A 49 -7.42 5.92 20.49
N GLN A 50 -7.58 4.74 21.10
CA GLN A 50 -8.12 3.56 20.42
C GLN A 50 -9.57 3.76 19.95
N ALA A 51 -10.41 4.42 20.75
CA ALA A 51 -11.77 4.77 20.33
C ALA A 51 -11.77 5.70 19.10
N LEU A 52 -10.84 6.66 19.04
CA LEU A 52 -10.67 7.56 17.89
C LEU A 52 -10.09 6.88 16.66
N LEU A 53 -9.32 5.81 16.85
CA LEU A 53 -8.74 4.98 15.77
C LEU A 53 -9.62 3.76 15.43
N SER A 54 -10.88 3.77 15.86
CA SER A 54 -11.81 2.69 15.61
C SER A 54 -12.23 2.59 14.14
N VAL A 55 -12.80 1.44 13.77
CA VAL A 55 -13.35 1.21 12.42
C VAL A 55 -14.47 2.19 12.07
N ALA A 56 -15.28 2.61 13.05
CA ALA A 56 -16.35 3.59 12.82
C ALA A 56 -15.77 4.96 12.45
N SER A 57 -14.74 5.41 13.16
CA SER A 57 -14.05 6.67 12.83
C SER A 57 -13.32 6.60 11.49
N LEU A 58 -12.82 5.42 11.11
CA LEU A 58 -12.26 5.19 9.78
C LEU A 58 -13.34 5.38 8.69
N GLU A 59 -14.53 4.80 8.87
CA GLU A 59 -15.63 4.90 7.91
C GLU A 59 -16.06 6.36 7.70
N GLU A 60 -16.19 7.14 8.77
CA GLU A 60 -16.48 8.58 8.69
C GLU A 60 -15.38 9.33 7.93
N MET A 61 -14.11 9.13 8.33
CA MET A 61 -12.99 9.85 7.72
C MET A 61 -12.76 9.46 6.25
N LEU A 62 -13.08 8.23 5.86
CA LEU A 62 -12.97 7.78 4.48
C LEU A 62 -13.89 8.58 3.56
N GLN A 63 -15.07 9.01 4.01
CA GLN A 63 -15.99 9.80 3.19
C GLN A 63 -15.36 11.11 2.72
N ASP A 64 -14.63 11.78 3.60
CA ASP A 64 -13.94 13.03 3.29
C ASP A 64 -12.65 12.82 2.50
N LEU A 65 -11.94 11.72 2.77
CA LEU A 65 -10.60 11.48 2.23
C LEU A 65 -10.55 10.68 0.92
N MET A 66 -11.64 10.00 0.55
CA MET A 66 -11.75 9.16 -0.66
C MET A 66 -11.32 9.88 -1.95
N PRO A 67 -11.75 11.13 -2.24
CA PRO A 67 -11.35 11.83 -3.46
C PRO A 67 -9.82 12.00 -3.59
N PHE A 68 -9.12 12.14 -2.45
CA PHE A 68 -7.67 12.32 -2.43
C PHE A 68 -6.91 11.04 -2.78
N LEU A 69 -7.52 9.86 -2.63
CA LEU A 69 -6.92 8.59 -3.06
C LEU A 69 -6.80 8.49 -4.58
N ALA A 70 -7.70 9.13 -5.32
CA ALA A 70 -7.64 9.20 -6.78
C ALA A 70 -6.79 10.37 -7.28
N HIS A 71 -6.29 11.25 -6.41
CA HIS A 71 -5.60 12.49 -6.79
C HIS A 71 -4.37 12.25 -7.67
N GLU A 72 -4.00 13.19 -8.56
CA GLU A 72 -2.84 13.02 -9.47
C GLU A 72 -1.49 13.02 -8.74
N MET A 73 -1.32 13.94 -7.79
CA MET A 73 -0.11 14.04 -6.97
C MET A 73 0.08 12.81 -6.08
N GLY A 74 1.17 12.06 -6.34
CA GLY A 74 1.49 10.85 -5.57
C GLY A 74 1.78 11.09 -4.10
N THR A 75 2.41 12.22 -3.75
CA THR A 75 2.71 12.61 -2.36
C THR A 75 1.46 12.80 -1.53
N MET A 76 0.42 13.40 -2.10
CA MET A 76 -0.87 13.59 -1.44
C MET A 76 -1.55 12.25 -1.15
N ARG A 77 -1.58 11.35 -2.14
CA ARG A 77 -2.10 9.98 -1.95
C ARG A 77 -1.34 9.26 -0.84
N ALA A 78 -0.01 9.30 -0.86
CA ALA A 78 0.83 8.63 0.13
C ALA A 78 0.57 9.15 1.56
N SER A 79 0.46 10.46 1.75
CA SER A 79 0.17 11.06 3.06
C SER A 79 -1.20 10.64 3.60
N VAL A 80 -2.23 10.70 2.77
CA VAL A 80 -3.60 10.27 3.15
C VAL A 80 -3.61 8.78 3.52
N LEU A 81 -2.97 7.94 2.71
CA LEU A 81 -2.89 6.49 2.98
C LEU A 81 -2.13 6.17 4.26
N ARG A 82 -1.10 6.94 4.62
CA ARG A 82 -0.40 6.77 5.91
C ARG A 82 -1.32 7.04 7.08
N VAL A 83 -2.13 8.10 7.02
CA VAL A 83 -3.10 8.43 8.07
C VAL A 83 -4.17 7.35 8.16
N LEU A 84 -4.75 6.93 7.03
CA LEU A 84 -5.79 5.91 7.00
C LEU A 84 -5.32 4.53 7.50
N CYS A 85 -4.04 4.18 7.31
CA CYS A 85 -3.48 2.94 7.84
C CYS A 85 -3.24 2.97 9.36
N CYS A 86 -3.34 4.13 10.03
CA CYS A 86 -3.27 4.20 11.49
C CYS A 86 -4.55 3.72 12.19
N TYR A 87 -5.66 3.62 11.46
CA TYR A 87 -6.94 3.15 11.99
C TYR A 87 -7.02 1.62 12.03
N ASP A 88 -7.86 1.11 12.92
CA ASP A 88 -8.22 -0.29 12.95
C ASP A 88 -8.89 -0.70 11.63
N GLN A 89 -8.35 -1.75 11.01
CA GLN A 89 -8.82 -2.25 9.72
C GLN A 89 -9.97 -3.24 9.93
N PRO A 90 -11.05 -3.16 9.14
CA PRO A 90 -12.17 -4.08 9.26
C PRO A 90 -11.75 -5.51 8.94
N ALA A 91 -12.46 -6.47 9.53
CA ALA A 91 -12.33 -7.88 9.16
C ALA A 91 -12.99 -8.13 7.80
N LEU A 92 -12.48 -9.11 7.05
CA LEU A 92 -13.19 -9.63 5.88
C LEU A 92 -14.49 -10.31 6.32
N LEU A 93 -15.53 -10.14 5.52
CA LEU A 93 -16.79 -10.82 5.74
C LEU A 93 -16.59 -12.32 5.47
N ALA A 94 -17.19 -13.15 6.33
CA ALA A 94 -17.21 -14.59 6.13
C ALA A 94 -17.86 -14.89 4.77
N ALA A 95 -17.26 -15.82 4.02
CA ALA A 95 -17.92 -16.30 2.82
C ALA A 95 -19.29 -16.88 3.22
N PRO A 96 -20.35 -16.70 2.40
CA PRO A 96 -21.55 -17.47 2.59
C PRO A 96 -21.16 -18.94 2.48
N SER A 97 -21.16 -19.65 3.60
CA SER A 97 -20.95 -21.09 3.60
C SER A 97 -22.16 -21.69 2.88
N ASN A 98 -21.93 -22.21 1.67
CA ASN A 98 -22.96 -22.96 0.93
C ASN A 98 -23.33 -24.29 1.62
N ASP A 99 -22.91 -24.51 2.86
CA ASP A 99 -23.27 -25.65 3.69
C ASP A 99 -24.66 -25.42 4.33
N GLU A 100 -25.66 -25.20 3.48
CA GLU A 100 -27.05 -25.58 3.77
C GLU A 100 -27.30 -26.98 3.18
N ALA A 101 -26.42 -27.93 3.50
CA ALA A 101 -26.64 -29.35 3.30
C ALA A 101 -26.23 -30.05 4.61
N ALA A 102 -27.22 -30.18 5.48
CA ALA A 102 -27.12 -30.85 6.76
C ALA A 102 -26.48 -32.25 6.62
N THR A 103 -25.41 -32.49 7.37
CA THR A 103 -25.10 -33.82 7.89
C THR A 103 -24.55 -33.67 9.31
N PRO A 104 -25.31 -34.01 10.36
CA PRO A 104 -24.82 -33.95 11.72
C PRO A 104 -23.99 -35.21 12.00
N ALA A 105 -22.67 -35.14 11.80
CA ALA A 105 -21.75 -36.17 12.24
C ALA A 105 -20.81 -35.64 13.33
N SER A 106 -21.28 -35.89 14.56
CA SER A 106 -20.56 -36.09 15.82
C SER A 106 -19.02 -35.95 15.84
N GLY A 107 -18.55 -35.11 16.75
CA GLY A 107 -17.58 -35.54 17.76
C GLY A 107 -16.09 -35.42 17.44
N GLY A 108 -15.47 -34.37 18.02
CA GLY A 108 -14.09 -34.47 18.51
C GLY A 108 -13.06 -33.57 17.83
N SER A 109 -12.92 -32.34 18.34
CA SER A 109 -11.63 -31.72 18.67
C SER A 109 -11.87 -30.29 19.17
N THR A 110 -12.09 -30.17 20.47
CA THR A 110 -11.95 -28.91 21.20
C THR A 110 -10.47 -28.55 21.29
N GLY A 111 -10.02 -27.71 20.36
CA GLY A 111 -8.69 -27.12 20.35
C GLY A 111 -8.77 -25.73 19.72
N GLY A 112 -9.36 -24.79 20.46
CA GLY A 112 -9.59 -23.41 20.03
C GLY A 112 -8.30 -22.65 19.73
N ALA A 113 -7.87 -22.68 18.47
CA ALA A 113 -7.24 -21.51 17.88
C ALA A 113 -8.38 -20.61 17.43
N ALA A 114 -8.69 -19.56 18.20
CA ALA A 114 -9.54 -18.47 17.75
C ALA A 114 -8.94 -17.97 16.42
N GLY A 115 -9.51 -18.43 15.31
CA GLY A 115 -9.01 -18.15 13.97
C GLY A 115 -8.99 -16.64 13.83
N LYS A 116 -7.78 -16.06 13.78
CA LYS A 116 -7.63 -14.62 13.59
C LYS A 116 -8.39 -14.27 12.31
N ALA A 117 -9.53 -13.59 12.47
CA ALA A 117 -10.33 -13.15 11.34
C ALA A 117 -9.41 -12.40 10.38
N SER A 118 -9.36 -12.84 9.12
CA SER A 118 -8.49 -12.25 8.12
C SER A 118 -8.89 -10.79 7.95
N ARG A 119 -7.94 -9.88 8.16
CA ARG A 119 -8.19 -8.43 8.04
C ARG A 119 -8.21 -8.02 6.57
N VAL A 120 -8.91 -6.92 6.28
CA VAL A 120 -8.88 -6.28 4.97
C VAL A 120 -7.53 -5.58 4.79
N GLU A 121 -6.77 -5.97 3.77
CA GLU A 121 -5.44 -5.42 3.48
C GLU A 121 -5.45 -4.35 2.36
N VAL A 122 -6.61 -3.77 2.04
CA VAL A 122 -6.76 -2.80 0.94
C VAL A 122 -5.93 -1.55 1.17
N LEU A 123 -6.04 -0.91 2.33
CA LEU A 123 -5.33 0.36 2.61
C LEU A 123 -3.82 0.15 2.66
N GLU A 124 -3.35 -0.92 3.28
CA GLU A 124 -1.93 -1.26 3.34
C GLU A 124 -1.35 -1.56 1.96
N LEU A 125 -2.08 -2.27 1.11
CA LEU A 125 -1.68 -2.51 -0.28
C LEU A 125 -1.54 -1.19 -1.06
N LEU A 126 -2.56 -0.32 -0.98
CA LEU A 126 -2.53 0.98 -1.65
C LEU A 126 -1.40 1.86 -1.12
N ARG A 127 -1.15 1.84 0.21
CA ARG A 127 -0.04 2.56 0.84
C ARG A 127 1.30 2.06 0.33
N ALA A 128 1.50 0.74 0.24
CA ALA A 128 2.72 0.15 -0.28
C ALA A 128 2.99 0.61 -1.72
N ILE A 129 1.98 0.54 -2.60
CA ILE A 129 2.11 1.01 -3.99
C ILE A 129 2.46 2.51 -4.06
N ALA A 130 1.90 3.33 -3.16
CA ALA A 130 2.11 4.77 -3.16
C ALA A 130 3.43 5.22 -2.51
N CYS A 131 3.96 4.46 -1.55
CA CYS A 131 5.12 4.85 -0.74
C CYS A 131 6.42 4.17 -1.16
N ASP A 132 6.35 2.93 -1.63
CA ASP A 132 7.52 2.10 -1.86
C ASP A 132 8.09 2.31 -3.29
N PRO A 133 9.40 2.10 -3.49
CA PRO A 133 10.00 2.22 -4.82
C PRO A 133 9.41 1.19 -5.80
N CYS A 134 9.07 1.66 -7.00
CA CYS A 134 8.53 0.83 -8.08
C CYS A 134 9.62 -0.07 -8.69
N THR A 135 9.79 -1.27 -8.15
CA THR A 135 10.62 -2.32 -8.74
C THR A 135 9.76 -3.39 -9.43
N LEU A 136 10.34 -4.17 -10.35
CA LEU A 136 9.61 -5.25 -11.04
C LEU A 136 9.11 -6.32 -10.06
N GLU A 137 9.89 -6.63 -9.02
CA GLU A 137 9.52 -7.60 -7.99
C GLU A 137 8.39 -7.10 -7.10
N ALA A 138 8.44 -5.82 -6.69
CA ALA A 138 7.35 -5.19 -5.96
C ALA A 138 6.07 -5.14 -6.82
N GLY A 139 6.20 -4.76 -8.09
CA GLY A 139 5.12 -4.76 -9.06
C GLY A 139 4.39 -6.10 -9.17
N ARG A 140 5.12 -7.21 -9.31
CA ARG A 140 4.53 -8.56 -9.36
C ARG A 140 3.75 -8.89 -8.08
N ARG A 141 4.31 -8.57 -6.92
CA ARG A 141 3.65 -8.79 -5.62
C ARG A 141 2.37 -7.96 -5.49
N TRP A 142 2.42 -6.69 -5.87
CA TRP A 142 1.25 -5.81 -5.85
C TRP A 142 0.17 -6.26 -6.83
N SER A 143 0.54 -6.70 -8.05
CA SER A 143 -0.43 -7.22 -9.02
C SER A 143 -1.21 -8.42 -8.47
N VAL A 144 -0.53 -9.38 -7.84
CA VAL A 144 -1.20 -10.52 -7.19
C VAL A 144 -2.13 -10.05 -6.07
N ALA A 145 -1.67 -9.10 -5.25
CA ALA A 145 -2.47 -8.57 -4.16
C ALA A 145 -3.71 -7.80 -4.66
N LEU A 146 -3.61 -7.02 -5.75
CA LEU A 146 -4.73 -6.31 -6.38
C LEU A 146 -5.77 -7.28 -6.95
N ILE A 147 -5.32 -8.33 -7.65
CA ILE A 147 -6.22 -9.38 -8.17
C ILE A 147 -6.97 -10.04 -7.01
N ARG A 148 -6.27 -10.33 -5.91
CA ARG A 148 -6.90 -10.88 -4.70
C ARG A 148 -7.96 -9.92 -4.11
N GLN A 149 -7.73 -8.61 -4.10
CA GLN A 149 -8.75 -7.64 -3.69
C GLN A 149 -9.95 -7.65 -4.64
N GLY A 150 -9.72 -7.75 -5.95
CA GLY A 150 -10.79 -7.94 -6.94
C GLY A 150 -11.65 -9.17 -6.66
N ASN A 151 -11.01 -10.31 -6.34
CA ASN A 151 -11.72 -11.53 -5.97
C ASN A 151 -12.54 -11.35 -4.68
N HIS A 152 -12.04 -10.59 -3.69
CA HIS A 152 -12.81 -10.29 -2.48
C HIS A 152 -14.08 -9.49 -2.77
N VAL A 153 -14.05 -8.61 -3.78
CA VAL A 153 -15.24 -7.88 -4.25
C VAL A 153 -16.21 -8.83 -4.96
N GLU A 154 -15.71 -9.67 -5.86
CA GLU A 154 -16.51 -10.67 -6.59
C GLU A 154 -17.26 -11.62 -5.64
N TYR A 155 -16.59 -12.09 -4.59
CA TYR A 155 -17.21 -12.96 -3.59
C TYR A 155 -17.98 -12.21 -2.49
N GLY A 156 -18.13 -10.88 -2.57
CA GLY A 156 -18.81 -10.09 -1.55
C GLY A 156 -18.17 -10.17 -0.16
N ARG A 157 -16.87 -10.49 -0.07
CA ARG A 157 -16.13 -10.59 1.19
C ARG A 157 -15.60 -9.25 1.68
N LEU A 158 -15.49 -8.27 0.78
CA LEU A 158 -15.05 -6.93 1.14
C LEU A 158 -16.22 -6.15 1.77
N PRO A 159 -16.02 -5.49 2.94
CA PRO A 159 -17.05 -4.64 3.53
C PRO A 159 -17.54 -3.58 2.53
N PRO A 160 -18.86 -3.30 2.45
CA PRO A 160 -19.41 -2.42 1.42
C PRO A 160 -18.77 -1.03 1.36
N PHE A 161 -18.45 -0.43 2.51
CA PHE A 161 -17.80 0.89 2.59
C PHE A 161 -16.36 0.89 2.09
N MET A 162 -15.68 -0.26 2.03
CA MET A 162 -14.32 -0.40 1.52
C MET A 162 -14.25 -0.54 -0.01
N VAL A 163 -15.36 -0.88 -0.66
CA VAL A 163 -15.43 -0.97 -2.13
C VAL A 163 -15.15 0.37 -2.83
N PRO A 164 -15.82 1.50 -2.49
CA PRO A 164 -15.52 2.79 -3.13
C PRO A 164 -14.08 3.25 -2.86
N VAL A 165 -13.54 2.93 -1.68
CA VAL A 165 -12.13 3.18 -1.34
C VAL A 165 -11.18 2.44 -2.28
N LEU A 166 -11.44 1.15 -2.53
CA LEU A 166 -10.68 0.36 -3.49
C LEU A 166 -10.80 0.96 -4.90
N ALA A 167 -12.00 1.37 -5.34
CA ALA A 167 -12.19 1.98 -6.66
C ALA A 167 -11.39 3.29 -6.82
N HIS A 168 -11.47 4.21 -5.86
CA HIS A 168 -10.66 5.44 -5.86
C HIS A 168 -9.15 5.13 -5.82
N GLY A 169 -8.74 4.17 -5.00
CA GLY A 169 -7.36 3.70 -4.92
C GLY A 169 -6.85 3.15 -6.25
N LEU A 170 -7.62 2.30 -6.92
CA LEU A 170 -7.30 1.72 -8.23
C LEU A 170 -7.15 2.80 -9.32
N ILE A 171 -8.03 3.81 -9.32
CA ILE A 171 -7.87 4.98 -10.19
C ILE A 171 -6.55 5.71 -9.91
N GLY A 172 -6.20 5.89 -8.63
CA GLY A 172 -4.91 6.43 -8.21
C GLY A 172 -3.72 5.59 -8.68
N VAL A 173 -3.85 4.26 -8.69
CA VAL A 173 -2.85 3.32 -9.20
C VAL A 173 -2.66 3.47 -10.71
N LEU A 174 -3.74 3.65 -11.48
CA LEU A 174 -3.67 3.87 -12.94
C LEU A 174 -2.95 5.19 -13.30
N ARG A 175 -2.87 6.14 -12.35
CA ARG A 175 -2.09 7.39 -12.52
C ARG A 175 -0.60 7.22 -12.21
N VAL A 176 -0.17 6.09 -11.64
CA VAL A 176 1.24 5.79 -11.43
C VAL A 176 1.87 5.40 -12.78
N ARG A 177 3.03 5.99 -13.11
CA ARG A 177 3.78 5.73 -14.35
C ARG A 177 4.53 4.39 -14.31
N PHE A 178 3.85 3.32 -13.92
CA PHE A 178 4.39 1.97 -13.80
C PHE A 178 3.45 0.96 -14.49
N SER A 179 3.62 0.84 -15.81
CA SER A 179 2.78 0.04 -16.71
C SER A 179 2.53 -1.42 -16.27
N PRO A 180 3.52 -2.17 -15.70
CA PRO A 180 3.29 -3.57 -15.31
C PRO A 180 2.16 -3.80 -14.29
N LEU A 181 1.77 -2.76 -13.55
CA LEU A 181 0.71 -2.83 -12.54
C LEU A 181 -0.69 -2.56 -13.13
N TRP A 182 -0.77 -1.91 -14.30
CA TRP A 182 -2.04 -1.48 -14.88
C TRP A 182 -3.01 -2.62 -15.21
N PRO A 183 -2.58 -3.76 -15.80
CA PRO A 183 -3.51 -4.85 -16.10
C PRO A 183 -4.25 -5.38 -14.86
N ALA A 184 -3.51 -5.58 -13.75
CA ALA A 184 -4.10 -6.03 -12.49
C ALA A 184 -5.04 -4.99 -11.90
N ALA A 185 -4.69 -3.70 -11.98
CA ALA A 185 -5.54 -2.62 -11.50
C ALA A 185 -6.84 -2.50 -12.32
N VAL A 186 -6.76 -2.59 -13.64
CA VAL A 186 -7.93 -2.58 -14.53
C VAL A 186 -8.84 -3.79 -14.26
N GLN A 187 -8.26 -4.98 -14.09
CA GLN A 187 -9.03 -6.18 -13.78
C GLN A 187 -9.77 -6.06 -12.44
N ALA A 188 -9.09 -5.58 -11.39
CA ALA A 188 -9.72 -5.35 -10.10
C ALA A 188 -10.81 -4.26 -10.17
N LEU A 189 -10.62 -3.21 -10.98
CA LEU A 189 -11.61 -2.16 -11.18
C LEU A 189 -12.82 -2.68 -11.95
N ALA A 190 -12.62 -3.54 -12.95
CA ALA A 190 -13.68 -4.21 -13.67
C ALA A 190 -14.55 -5.06 -12.73
N ALA A 191 -13.94 -5.81 -11.79
CA ALA A 191 -14.68 -6.53 -10.76
C ALA A 191 -15.52 -5.58 -9.89
N CYS A 192 -14.97 -4.44 -9.46
CA CYS A 192 -15.72 -3.42 -8.72
C CYS A 192 -16.93 -2.91 -9.50
N LEU A 193 -16.77 -2.62 -10.80
CA LEU A 193 -17.84 -2.15 -11.67
C LEU A 193 -18.89 -3.22 -11.96
N GLN A 194 -18.50 -4.49 -12.05
CA GLN A 194 -19.40 -5.60 -12.35
C GLN A 194 -20.27 -5.97 -11.14
N PHE A 195 -19.68 -6.08 -9.95
CA PHE A 195 -20.38 -6.58 -8.77
C PHE A 195 -20.97 -5.46 -7.89
N GLN A 196 -20.44 -4.23 -7.98
CA GLN A 196 -20.86 -3.09 -7.17
C GLN A 196 -21.10 -1.85 -8.06
N THR A 197 -21.79 -2.05 -9.19
CA THR A 197 -22.01 -1.03 -10.23
C THR A 197 -22.59 0.27 -9.68
N LYS A 198 -23.62 0.18 -8.82
CA LYS A 198 -24.33 1.35 -8.29
C LYS A 198 -23.40 2.30 -7.50
N VAL A 199 -22.39 1.74 -6.84
CA VAL A 199 -21.44 2.48 -6.00
C VAL A 199 -20.23 2.92 -6.82
N CYS A 200 -19.67 2.04 -7.65
CA CYS A 200 -18.41 2.30 -8.34
C CYS A 200 -18.55 3.10 -9.64
N TRP A 201 -19.68 2.95 -10.35
CA TRP A 201 -19.88 3.61 -11.63
C TRP A 201 -19.87 5.14 -11.55
N PRO A 202 -20.57 5.79 -10.59
CA PRO A 202 -20.50 7.24 -10.44
C PRO A 202 -19.06 7.74 -10.24
N ILE A 203 -18.27 7.05 -9.43
CA ILE A 203 -16.86 7.39 -9.16
C ILE A 203 -16.04 7.38 -10.45
N VAL A 204 -16.12 6.29 -11.22
CA VAL A 204 -15.37 6.15 -12.49
C VAL A 204 -15.84 7.18 -13.51
N ARG A 205 -17.16 7.36 -13.64
CA ARG A 205 -17.76 8.34 -14.54
C ARG A 205 -17.28 9.75 -14.23
N ASP A 206 -17.30 10.17 -12.96
CA ASP A 206 -16.92 11.52 -12.56
C ASP A 206 -15.44 11.79 -12.88
N VAL A 207 -14.56 10.80 -12.68
CA VAL A 207 -13.15 10.89 -13.08
C VAL A 207 -12.98 10.97 -14.60
N LEU A 208 -13.73 10.18 -15.36
CA LEU A 208 -13.70 10.21 -16.84
C LEU A 208 -14.19 11.57 -17.36
N THR A 209 -15.28 12.10 -16.80
CA THR A 209 -15.80 13.43 -17.15
C THR A 209 -14.79 14.52 -16.82
N ALA A 210 -14.17 14.49 -15.63
CA ALA A 210 -13.14 15.45 -15.26
C ALA A 210 -11.93 15.39 -16.22
N THR A 211 -11.48 14.18 -16.56
CA THR A 211 -10.36 13.96 -17.49
C THR A 211 -10.71 14.45 -18.91
N GLN A 212 -11.94 14.20 -19.36
CA GLN A 212 -12.43 14.65 -20.66
C GLN A 212 -12.53 16.18 -20.71
N LEU A 213 -13.03 16.82 -19.65
CA LEU A 213 -13.09 18.27 -19.55
C LEU A 213 -11.68 18.90 -19.56
N GLU A 214 -10.74 18.32 -18.82
CA GLU A 214 -9.35 18.76 -18.84
C GLU A 214 -8.76 18.66 -20.25
N PHE A 215 -8.99 17.54 -20.93
CA PHE A 215 -8.54 17.33 -22.31
C PHE A 215 -9.15 18.36 -23.29
N ILE A 216 -10.46 18.58 -23.25
CA ILE A 216 -11.17 19.53 -24.13
C ILE A 216 -10.75 20.98 -23.83
N SER A 217 -10.49 21.32 -22.57
CA SER A 217 -10.01 22.64 -22.16
C SER A 217 -8.57 22.96 -22.61
N GLY A 218 -7.90 22.01 -23.27
CA GLY A 218 -6.54 22.17 -23.77
C GLY A 218 -5.45 21.91 -22.73
N GLY A 219 -5.79 21.25 -21.61
CA GLY A 219 -4.88 20.70 -20.60
C GLY A 219 -3.64 21.54 -20.27
N SER A 220 -3.63 22.22 -19.13
CA SER A 220 -2.55 23.10 -18.66
C SER A 220 -1.15 22.44 -18.50
N ARG A 221 -1.02 21.13 -18.74
CA ARG A 221 0.26 20.38 -18.64
C ARG A 221 1.36 20.86 -19.59
N ASN A 222 1.04 21.61 -20.65
CA ASN A 222 2.07 22.15 -21.54
C ASN A 222 2.77 23.42 -21.04
N GLN A 223 2.33 24.07 -19.94
CA GLN A 223 3.00 25.29 -19.47
C GLN A 223 4.15 25.06 -18.47
N GLN A 224 4.15 23.97 -17.70
CA GLN A 224 5.25 23.71 -16.74
C GLN A 224 6.53 23.13 -17.37
N GLN A 225 6.45 22.55 -18.57
CA GLN A 225 7.65 22.14 -19.32
C GLN A 225 8.27 23.27 -20.17
N GLN A 226 7.68 24.47 -20.18
CA GLN A 226 8.23 25.65 -20.87
C GLN A 226 8.72 26.74 -19.92
N GLN A 227 9.07 26.43 -18.66
CA GLN A 227 10.04 27.28 -17.98
C GLN A 227 11.42 26.93 -18.53
N PRO A 228 12.00 27.73 -19.44
CA PRO A 228 13.40 27.55 -19.80
C PRO A 228 14.21 27.57 -18.50
N PRO A 229 15.29 26.76 -18.38
CA PRO A 229 16.18 26.86 -17.24
C PRO A 229 16.61 28.32 -17.16
N SER A 230 16.22 29.01 -16.09
CA SER A 230 16.69 30.34 -15.77
C SER A 230 18.21 30.25 -15.66
N ARG A 231 18.88 30.47 -16.79
CA ARG A 231 20.31 30.76 -16.90
C ARG A 231 20.52 32.08 -16.16
N GLY A 232 20.57 32.01 -14.84
CA GLY A 232 20.74 33.16 -13.97
C GLY A 232 21.51 32.74 -12.74
N GLY A 233 22.82 32.69 -12.87
CA GLY A 233 23.72 32.34 -11.77
C GLY A 233 25.13 31.97 -12.22
N ALA A 234 25.65 32.66 -13.24
CA ALA A 234 27.08 32.71 -13.48
C ALA A 234 27.67 33.63 -12.42
N ASP A 235 28.06 33.10 -11.25
CA ASP A 235 28.91 33.85 -10.33
C ASP A 235 29.87 32.94 -9.54
N SER A 236 31.16 33.14 -9.83
CA SER A 236 32.29 33.05 -8.90
C SER A 236 32.60 31.71 -8.22
N TYR A 237 33.22 30.78 -8.96
CA TYR A 237 34.23 29.89 -8.36
C TYR A 237 35.60 30.53 -8.51
N LYS A 238 35.96 31.29 -7.49
CA LYS A 238 37.25 31.92 -7.30
C LYS A 238 38.29 30.82 -7.01
N SER A 239 39.20 30.66 -7.97
CA SER A 239 40.48 29.96 -7.86
C SER A 239 41.21 30.24 -6.53
N ARG A 240 41.63 29.18 -5.82
CA ARG A 240 42.72 29.11 -4.81
C ARG A 240 42.77 27.67 -4.30
N GLY A 241 43.87 26.94 -4.31
CA GLY A 241 45.23 27.22 -4.71
C GLY A 241 46.07 25.95 -4.55
N ALA A 242 47.23 26.00 -5.18
CA ALA A 242 48.33 25.05 -5.11
C ALA A 242 48.66 24.55 -3.70
N GLY A 243 48.93 23.26 -3.57
CA GLY A 243 49.55 22.65 -2.39
C GLY A 243 50.42 21.47 -2.80
N ARG A 244 51.70 21.76 -3.05
CA ARG A 244 52.83 20.82 -3.22
C ARG A 244 53.09 20.04 -1.93
N GLY A 245 53.50 18.78 -2.06
CA GLY A 245 54.27 18.02 -1.06
C GLY A 245 54.43 16.58 -1.52
N ARG A 246 55.51 16.30 -2.26
CA ARG A 246 56.73 15.54 -1.89
C ARG A 246 56.52 14.02 -1.90
#